data_AF-A0A5P3AG85-F1
#
_entry.id   AF-A0A5P3AG85-F1
#
_cell.length_a   1.000
_cell.length_b   1.000
_cell.length_c   1.000
_cell.angle_alpha   90.00
_cell.angle_beta   90.00
_cell.angle_gamma   90.00
#
_symmetry.space_group_name_H-M   'P 1'
#
loop_
_entity.id
_entity.type
_entity.pdbx_description
1 polymer ?
#
loop_
_entity_poly.entity_id
_entity_poly.type
_entity_poly.pdbx_seq_one_letter_code
_entity_poly.pdbx_strand_id
1 'polypeptide(L)' 'MRDHEISQRQACQLVGVDPKTVRRRRPPDCPEIREEMKEIAGKRRRFGYRWIGTLLERKGMLMNHKKLYQLYREQGLSVK' A
#
# COMPACT_ATOMS: atom_id res chain seq x y z
N MET A 1 -24.36 18.51 -12.59
CA MET A 1 -23.56 18.82 -11.38
C MET A 1 -22.86 20.13 -11.68
N ARG A 2 -22.91 21.12 -10.78
CA ARG A 2 -22.28 22.42 -11.05
C ARG A 2 -20.77 22.23 -11.04
N ASP A 3 -20.15 22.35 -12.21
CA ASP A 3 -18.71 22.57 -12.33
C ASP A 3 -18.43 23.95 -11.73
N HIS A 4 -18.15 23.99 -10.43
CA HIS A 4 -17.63 25.20 -9.82
C HIS A 4 -16.26 25.48 -10.45
N GLU A 5 -16.07 26.65 -11.06
CA GLU A 5 -14.79 27.14 -11.60
C GLU A 5 -13.77 27.47 -10.48
N ILE A 6 -13.73 26.66 -9.43
CA ILE A 6 -12.77 26.83 -8.34
C ILE A 6 -11.45 26.21 -8.74
N SER A 7 -10.40 27.03 -8.71
CA SER A 7 -9.05 26.54 -8.92
C SER A 7 -8.70 25.50 -7.83
N GLN A 8 -7.89 24.49 -8.19
CA GLN A 8 -7.41 23.48 -7.22
C GLN A 8 -6.82 24.13 -5.95
N ARG A 9 -6.18 25.30 -6.09
CA ARG A 9 -5.63 26.07 -4.96
C ARG A 9 -6.73 26.56 -4.01
N GLN A 10 -7.79 27.18 -4.53
CA GLN A 10 -8.93 27.63 -3.73
C GLN A 10 -9.63 26.45 -3.05
N ALA A 11 -9.81 25.33 -3.76
CA ALA A 11 -10.38 24.12 -3.19
C ALA A 11 -9.53 23.57 -2.03
N CYS A 12 -8.20 23.51 -2.21
CA CYS A 12 -7.27 23.04 -1.17
C CYS A 12 -7.26 23.95 0.07
N GLN A 13 -7.31 25.28 -0.14
CA GLN A 13 -7.40 26.25 0.96
C GLN A 13 -8.70 26.10 1.76
N LEU A 14 -9.83 25.89 1.07
CA LEU A 14 -11.14 25.72 1.70
C LEU A 14 -11.22 24.44 2.55
N VAL A 15 -10.58 23.35 2.10
CA VAL A 15 -10.56 22.06 2.80
C VAL A 15 -9.39 21.96 3.82
N GLY A 16 -8.46 22.91 3.83
CA GLY A 16 -7.32 22.92 4.75
C GLY A 16 -6.25 21.87 4.44
N VAL A 17 -6.12 21.46 3.18
CA VAL A 17 -5.10 20.49 2.73
C VAL A 17 -4.02 21.19 1.90
N ASP A 18 -2.77 20.80 2.09
CA ASP A 18 -1.67 21.33 1.27
C ASP A 18 -1.81 20.86 -0.20
N PRO A 19 -1.77 21.78 -1.19
CA PRO A 19 -1.90 21.42 -2.61
C PRO A 19 -0.86 20.41 -3.11
N LYS A 20 0.34 20.34 -2.53
CA LYS A 20 1.37 19.34 -2.86
C LYS A 20 0.92 17.94 -2.48
N THR A 21 0.18 17.79 -1.38
CA THR A 21 -0.39 16.51 -0.96
C THR A 21 -1.43 16.01 -1.95
N VAL A 22 -2.30 16.90 -2.44
CA VAL A 22 -3.32 16.57 -3.45
C VAL A 22 -2.70 16.28 -4.82
N ARG A 23 -1.64 16.99 -5.20
CA ARG A 23 -0.91 16.77 -6.45
C ARG A 23 0.00 15.54 -6.44
N ARG A 24 0.33 15.03 -5.26
CA ARG A 24 1.21 13.86 -5.11
C ARG A 24 0.52 12.63 -5.70
N ARG A 25 1.05 12.09 -6.79
CA ARG A 25 0.64 10.79 -7.29
C ARG A 25 1.03 9.71 -6.28
N ARG A 26 0.07 8.93 -5.84
CA ARG A 26 0.33 7.72 -5.06
C ARG A 26 1.06 6.73 -5.98
N PRO A 27 2.16 6.10 -5.55
CA PRO A 27 2.77 5.02 -6.33
C PRO A 27 1.70 3.96 -6.63
N PRO A 28 1.69 3.39 -7.84
CA PRO A 28 0.76 2.32 -8.16
C PRO A 28 0.94 1.16 -7.17
N ASP A 29 -0.19 0.53 -6.82
CA ASP A 29 -0.14 -0.74 -6.11
C ASP A 29 0.44 -1.79 -7.06
N CYS A 30 1.44 -2.53 -6.60
CA CYS A 30 2.05 -3.61 -7.37
C CYS A 30 1.26 -4.91 -7.10
N PRO A 31 0.41 -5.39 -8.02
CA PRO A 31 -0.37 -6.60 -7.81
C PRO A 31 0.53 -7.84 -7.63
N GLU A 32 1.67 -7.87 -8.31
CA GLU A 32 2.69 -8.92 -8.24
C GLU A 32 3.13 -9.20 -6.79
N ILE A 33 3.31 -8.16 -5.97
CA ILE A 33 3.68 -8.30 -4.56
C ILE A 33 2.59 -9.02 -3.78
N ARG A 34 1.31 -8.72 -4.06
CA ARG A 34 0.17 -9.33 -3.36
C ARG A 34 0.05 -10.82 -3.73
N GLU A 35 0.28 -11.18 -4.98
CA GLU A 35 0.28 -12.58 -5.45
C GLU A 35 1.43 -13.36 -4.82
N GLU A 36 2.64 -12.81 -4.86
CA GLU A 36 3.82 -13.42 -4.25
C GLU A 36 3.65 -13.61 -2.74
N MET A 37 3.07 -12.64 -2.04
CA MET A 37 2.74 -12.76 -0.61
C MET A 37 1.79 -13.92 -0.34
N LYS A 38 0.75 -14.12 -1.18
CA LYS A 38 -0.18 -15.25 -1.04
C LYS A 38 0.51 -16.58 -1.30
N GLU A 39 1.34 -16.66 -2.32
CA GLU A 39 2.11 -17.87 -2.62
C GLU A 39 3.03 -18.24 -1.46
N ILE A 40 3.79 -17.28 -0.94
CA ILE A 40 4.67 -17.48 0.22
C ILE A 40 3.86 -17.91 1.44
N ALA A 41 2.75 -17.25 1.74
CA ALA A 41 1.90 -17.61 2.86
C ALA A 41 1.29 -19.02 2.72
N GLY A 42 1.01 -19.46 1.48
CA GLY A 42 0.53 -20.80 1.18
C GLY A 42 1.57 -21.91 1.41
N LYS A 43 2.87 -21.60 1.39
CA LYS A 43 3.94 -22.61 1.54
C LYS A 43 4.00 -23.22 2.94
N ARG A 44 3.62 -22.49 3.99
CA ARG A 44 3.59 -23.00 5.38
C ARG A 44 2.47 -22.36 6.19
N ARG A 45 1.83 -23.16 7.05
CA ARG A 45 0.66 -22.76 7.86
C ARG A 45 0.87 -21.55 8.79
N ARG A 46 2.11 -21.19 9.16
CA ARG A 46 2.40 -20.16 10.18
C ARG A 46 3.51 -19.19 9.76
N PHE A 47 3.39 -18.57 8.59
CA PHE A 47 4.24 -17.41 8.29
C PHE A 47 3.62 -16.11 8.81
N GLY A 48 4.33 -15.46 9.71
CA GLY A 48 4.08 -14.07 10.08
C GLY A 48 4.66 -13.10 9.04
N TYR A 49 4.21 -11.84 9.08
CA TYR A 49 4.61 -10.82 8.11
C TYR A 49 6.13 -10.61 8.02
N ARG A 50 6.88 -10.75 9.13
CA ARG A 50 8.35 -10.62 9.13
C ARG A 50 9.03 -11.68 8.27
N TRP A 51 8.57 -12.93 8.36
CA TRP A 51 9.09 -14.04 7.57
C TRP A 51 8.77 -13.89 6.08
N ILE A 52 7.55 -13.44 5.78
CA ILE A 52 7.15 -13.12 4.40
C ILE A 52 8.04 -12.00 3.85
N GLY A 53 8.31 -10.97 4.65
CA GLY A 53 9.24 -9.89 4.30
C GLY A 53 10.61 -10.41 3.87
N THR A 54 11.25 -11.25 4.68
CA THR A 54 12.57 -11.81 4.33
C THR A 54 12.54 -12.63 3.04
N LEU A 55 11.45 -13.34 2.75
CA LEU A 55 11.31 -14.11 1.51
C LEU A 55 11.09 -13.22 0.29
N LEU A 56 10.35 -12.12 0.44
CA LEU A 56 10.18 -11.09 -0.58
C LEU A 56 11.49 -10.34 -0.86
N GLU A 57 12.26 -10.04 0.19
CA GLU A 57 13.58 -9.41 0.07
C GLU A 57 14.55 -10.26 -0.75
N ARG A 58 14.53 -11.59 -0.56
CA ARG A 58 15.33 -12.53 -1.37
C ARG A 58 14.92 -12.55 -2.84
N LYS A 59 13.68 -12.18 -3.15
CA LYS A 59 13.17 -12.00 -4.53
C LYS A 59 13.40 -10.59 -5.07
N GLY A 60 14.09 -9.72 -4.33
CA GLY A 60 14.34 -8.32 -4.71
C GLY A 60 13.17 -7.36 -4.47
N MET A 61 12.08 -7.84 -3.86
CA MET A 61 10.87 -7.03 -3.58
C MET A 61 11.01 -6.28 -2.25
N LEU A 62 11.89 -5.28 -2.23
CA LEU A 62 12.14 -4.45 -1.05
C LEU A 62 11.00 -3.46 -0.83
N MET A 63 10.47 -3.41 0.40
CA MET A 63 9.47 -2.42 0.78
C MET A 63 9.58 -2.05 2.25
N ASN A 64 9.02 -0.90 2.62
CA ASN A 64 8.93 -0.50 4.01
C ASN A 64 8.10 -1.52 4.82
N HIS A 65 8.59 -1.93 6.00
CA HIS A 65 7.90 -2.85 6.91
C HIS A 65 6.45 -2.42 7.23
N LYS A 66 6.16 -1.10 7.27
CA LYS A 66 4.79 -0.59 7.46
C LYS A 66 3.87 -0.95 6.29
N LYS A 67 4.37 -0.80 5.06
CA LYS A 67 3.64 -1.16 3.83
C LYS A 67 3.43 -2.67 3.77
N LEU A 68 4.45 -3.46 4.10
CA LEU A 68 4.35 -4.92 4.18
C LEU A 68 3.28 -5.36 5.17
N TYR A 69 3.27 -4.78 6.38
CA TYR A 69 2.28 -5.10 7.40
C TYR A 69 0.85 -4.71 6.96
N GLN A 70 0.69 -3.54 6.35
CA GLN A 70 -0.58 -3.11 5.78
C GLN A 70 -1.09 -4.11 4.71
N LEU A 71 -0.24 -4.46 3.74
CA LEU A 71 -0.58 -5.44 2.70
C LEU A 71 -0.92 -6.81 3.30
N TYR A 72 -0.17 -7.26 4.30
CA TYR A 72 -0.41 -8.52 4.99
C TYR A 72 -1.78 -8.56 5.69
N ARG A 73 -2.18 -7.44 6.31
CA ARG A 73 -3.51 -7.28 6.93
C ARG A 73 -4.61 -7.20 5.89
N GLU A 74 -4.41 -6.44 4.81
CA GLU A 74 -5.37 -6.34 3.70
C GLU A 74 -5.59 -7.69 3.00
N GLN A 75 -4.55 -8.53 2.88
CA GLN A 75 -4.66 -9.88 2.32
C GLN A 75 -5.26 -10.92 3.29
N GLY A 76 -5.58 -10.54 4.53
CA GLY A 76 -6.14 -11.46 5.52
C GLY A 76 -5.19 -12.58 5.95
N LEU A 77 -3.88 -12.44 5.70
CA LEU A 77 -2.87 -13.47 5.98
C LEU A 77 -2.51 -13.59 7.46
N SER A 78 -3.13 -12.77 8.31
CA SER A 78 -2.94 -12.79 9.76
C SER A 78 -3.31 -14.14 10.33
N VAL A 79 -2.32 -14.83 10.92
CA VAL A 79 -2.55 -16.06 11.67
C VAL A 79 -3.48 -15.74 12.84
N LYS A 80 -4.61 -16.46 12.94
CA LYS A 80 -5.48 -16.48 14.12
C LYS A 80 -5.09 -17.62 15.05
#